data_AF-A0A352WR30-F1
#
_entry.id   AF-A0A352WR30-F1
#
_cell.length_a   1.000
_cell.length_b   1.000
_cell.length_c   1.000
_cell.angle_alpha   90.00
_cell.angle_beta   90.00
_cell.angle_gamma   90.00
#
_symmetry.space_group_name_H-M   'P 1'
#
loop_
_entity.id
_entity.type
_entity.pdbx_description
1 polymer ?
#
loop_
_entity_poly.entity_id
_entity_poly.type
_entity_poly.pdbx_seq_one_letter_code
_entity_poly.pdbx_strand_id
1 'polypeptide(L)'
;EALAMVGLGVLAIGAAYSYTAGKNPYGYRGLGDLMVLVFFGWVGVGGTAFLLAGEWDFAWLLPGTWTGLMSTAVLNLNNMRDHVKDEKAGKRTVVVAMGWDRAKVYHGACFVIGWAAWWAFALAVEPGQWRGMGWIAIINAFHFTHAWQVWRCEDPAALDPELKRVALSTAVAALFILLAQTGGAA
;
A
#
# COMPACT_ATOMS: atom_id res chain seq x y z
N GLU A 1 -21.42 -10.80 14.07
CA GLU A 1 -20.02 -10.36 13.83
C GLU A 1 -19.10 -11.50 13.41
N ALA A 2 -18.95 -12.57 14.20
CA ALA A 2 -18.08 -13.71 13.86
C ALA A 2 -18.37 -14.34 12.47
N LEU A 3 -19.64 -14.56 12.12
CA LEU A 3 -20.01 -15.11 10.80
C LEU A 3 -19.67 -14.15 9.64
N ALA A 4 -19.74 -12.84 9.87
CA ALA A 4 -19.34 -11.83 8.87
C ALA A 4 -17.82 -11.85 8.66
N MET A 5 -17.04 -12.00 9.73
CA MET A 5 -15.57 -12.15 9.65
C MET A 5 -15.17 -13.43 8.95
N VAL A 6 -15.84 -14.56 9.23
CA VAL A 6 -15.62 -15.82 8.50
C VAL A 6 -15.95 -15.65 7.03
N GLY A 7 -17.08 -15.02 6.70
CA GLY A 7 -17.44 -14.68 5.33
C GLY A 7 -16.39 -13.82 4.63
N LEU A 8 -15.90 -12.77 5.30
CA LEU A 8 -14.83 -11.90 4.79
C LEU A 8 -13.52 -12.68 4.56
N GLY A 9 -13.16 -13.58 5.47
CA GLY A 9 -11.99 -14.45 5.31
C GLY A 9 -12.10 -15.40 4.12
N VAL A 10 -13.26 -16.02 3.91
CA VAL A 10 -13.51 -16.86 2.73
C VAL A 10 -13.42 -16.04 1.44
N LEU A 11 -14.00 -14.83 1.42
CA LEU A 11 -13.90 -13.93 0.28
C LEU A 11 -12.45 -13.49 0.02
N ALA A 12 -11.67 -13.22 1.06
CA ALA A 12 -10.26 -12.87 0.93
C ALA A 12 -9.42 -14.02 0.35
N ILE A 13 -9.66 -15.26 0.78
CA ILE A 13 -9.01 -16.44 0.20
C ILE A 13 -9.40 -16.61 -1.27
N GLY A 14 -10.68 -16.45 -1.60
CA GLY A 14 -11.17 -16.50 -2.98
C GLY A 14 -10.55 -15.44 -3.88
N ALA A 15 -10.39 -14.22 -3.36
CA ALA A 15 -9.69 -13.13 -4.04
C ALA A 15 -8.21 -13.48 -4.24
N ALA A 16 -7.49 -13.87 -3.19
CA ALA A 16 -6.07 -14.25 -3.29
C ALA A 16 -5.83 -15.38 -4.30
N TYR A 17 -6.70 -16.40 -4.33
CA TYR A 17 -6.63 -17.46 -5.34
C TYR A 17 -6.84 -16.90 -6.76
N SER A 18 -7.87 -16.10 -6.96
CA SER A 18 -8.23 -15.54 -8.27
C SER A 18 -7.26 -14.45 -8.76
N TYR A 19 -6.33 -13.99 -7.92
CA TYR A 19 -5.28 -13.05 -8.28
C TYR A 19 -4.23 -13.67 -9.21
N THR A 20 -3.84 -14.92 -8.95
CA THR A 20 -2.78 -15.63 -9.69
C THR A 20 -3.26 -16.90 -10.40
N ALA A 21 -4.33 -17.53 -9.91
CA ALA A 21 -4.82 -18.81 -10.41
C ALA A 21 -6.17 -18.68 -11.13
N GLY A 22 -6.45 -19.63 -12.04
CA GLY A 22 -7.68 -19.70 -12.83
C GLY A 22 -7.50 -19.29 -14.29
N LYS A 23 -8.58 -19.41 -15.07
CA LYS A 23 -8.56 -19.16 -16.54
C LYS A 23 -8.34 -17.70 -16.92
N ASN A 24 -8.60 -16.76 -16.00
CA ASN A 24 -8.50 -15.32 -16.24
C ASN A 24 -8.19 -14.54 -14.94
N PRO A 25 -6.95 -14.62 -14.41
CA PRO A 25 -6.59 -13.97 -13.16
C PRO A 25 -6.78 -12.46 -13.23
N TYR A 26 -7.44 -11.87 -12.23
CA TYR A 26 -7.73 -10.43 -12.27
C TYR A 26 -6.48 -9.56 -12.13
N GLY A 27 -5.38 -10.11 -11.59
CA GLY A 27 -4.07 -9.46 -11.59
C GLY A 27 -3.58 -9.09 -12.99
N TYR A 28 -4.03 -9.80 -14.03
CA TYR A 28 -3.69 -9.51 -15.43
C TYR A 28 -4.67 -8.56 -16.13
N ARG A 29 -5.70 -8.09 -15.40
CA ARG A 29 -6.75 -7.18 -15.90
C ARG A 29 -6.70 -5.78 -15.28
N GLY A 30 -5.63 -5.44 -14.57
CA GLY A 30 -5.47 -4.12 -13.96
C GLY A 30 -6.30 -3.91 -12.69
N LEU A 31 -6.83 -4.99 -12.11
CA LEU A 31 -7.56 -4.95 -10.83
C LEU A 31 -6.64 -5.18 -9.62
N GLY A 32 -5.37 -5.52 -9.84
CA GLY A 32 -4.41 -5.83 -8.78
C GLY A 32 -4.29 -4.69 -7.75
N ASP A 33 -4.07 -3.47 -8.22
CA ASP A 33 -3.89 -2.27 -7.39
C ASP A 33 -5.06 -1.99 -6.44
N LEU A 34 -6.30 -2.11 -6.94
CA LEU A 34 -7.52 -1.95 -6.13
C LEU A 34 -7.60 -3.04 -5.06
N MET A 35 -7.30 -4.29 -5.44
CA MET A 35 -7.35 -5.41 -4.51
C MET A 35 -6.26 -5.32 -3.45
N VAL A 36 -5.08 -4.82 -3.80
CA VAL A 36 -4.03 -4.51 -2.82
C VAL A 36 -4.51 -3.46 -1.82
N LEU A 37 -5.11 -2.35 -2.28
CA LEU A 37 -5.67 -1.33 -1.39
C LEU A 37 -6.75 -1.91 -0.45
N VAL A 38 -7.66 -2.73 -0.98
CA VAL A 38 -8.74 -3.32 -0.18
C VAL A 38 -8.19 -4.33 0.83
N PHE A 39 -7.39 -5.30 0.39
CA PHE A 39 -6.98 -6.42 1.24
C PHE A 39 -5.78 -6.12 2.15
N PHE A 40 -4.77 -5.42 1.65
CA PHE A 40 -3.62 -5.01 2.47
C PHE A 40 -3.91 -3.74 3.27
N GLY A 41 -4.84 -2.92 2.81
CA GLY A 41 -5.27 -1.70 3.49
C GLY A 41 -6.48 -1.92 4.39
N TRP A 42 -7.70 -1.69 3.89
CA TRP A 42 -8.90 -1.59 4.73
C TRP A 42 -9.29 -2.89 5.43
N VAL A 43 -9.29 -4.01 4.71
CA VAL A 43 -9.62 -5.32 5.28
C VAL A 43 -8.50 -5.78 6.22
N GLY A 44 -7.24 -5.66 5.80
CA GLY A 44 -6.09 -6.07 6.60
C GLY A 44 -5.97 -5.27 7.90
N VAL A 45 -5.92 -3.93 7.80
CA VAL A 45 -5.75 -3.05 8.97
C VAL A 45 -7.04 -2.96 9.78
N GLY A 46 -8.15 -2.62 9.14
CA GLY A 46 -9.44 -2.44 9.83
C GLY A 46 -9.97 -3.75 10.40
N GLY A 47 -9.86 -4.86 9.66
CA GLY A 47 -10.26 -6.17 10.16
C GLY A 47 -9.42 -6.63 11.36
N THR A 48 -8.11 -6.39 11.33
CA THR A 48 -7.24 -6.68 12.49
C THR A 48 -7.61 -5.81 13.69
N ALA A 49 -7.82 -4.50 13.48
CA ALA A 49 -8.22 -3.59 14.54
C ALA A 49 -9.57 -3.99 15.16
N PHE A 50 -10.56 -4.34 14.33
CA PHE A 50 -11.85 -4.84 14.78
C PHE A 50 -11.74 -6.12 15.62
N LEU A 51 -10.91 -7.07 15.19
CA LEU A 51 -10.69 -8.32 15.93
C LEU A 51 -10.02 -8.09 17.30
N LEU A 52 -9.18 -7.08 17.42
CA LEU A 52 -8.47 -6.75 18.66
C LEU A 52 -9.32 -5.89 19.61
N ALA A 53 -10.02 -4.88 19.08
CA ALA A 53 -10.80 -3.94 19.87
C ALA A 53 -12.23 -4.45 20.19
N GLY A 54 -12.75 -5.38 19.38
CA GLY A 54 -14.12 -5.89 19.51
C GLY A 54 -15.20 -4.95 18.95
N GLU A 55 -14.83 -3.76 18.49
CA GLU A 55 -15.73 -2.79 17.87
C GLU A 55 -15.09 -2.14 16.64
N TRP A 56 -15.92 -1.64 15.73
CA TRP A 56 -15.47 -1.01 14.50
C TRP A 56 -15.38 0.51 14.67
N ASP A 57 -14.19 1.06 14.41
CA ASP A 57 -13.97 2.49 14.30
C ASP A 57 -13.54 2.86 12.87
N PHE A 58 -14.25 3.84 12.28
CA PHE A 58 -13.94 4.36 10.95
C PHE A 58 -12.57 5.05 10.89
N ALA A 59 -12.00 5.46 12.02
CA ALA A 59 -10.64 6.00 12.08
C ALA A 59 -9.60 5.04 11.48
N TRP A 60 -9.80 3.72 11.58
CA TRP A 60 -8.90 2.69 11.03
C TRP A 60 -8.83 2.68 9.49
N LEU A 61 -9.78 3.32 8.81
CA LEU A 61 -9.71 3.49 7.35
C LEU A 61 -8.53 4.36 6.93
N LEU A 62 -8.08 5.30 7.76
CA LEU A 62 -6.94 6.16 7.46
C LEU A 62 -5.59 5.41 7.45
N PRO A 63 -5.17 4.69 8.51
CA PRO A 63 -3.98 3.85 8.46
C PRO A 63 -4.14 2.68 7.47
N GLY A 64 -5.35 2.16 7.28
CA GLY A 64 -5.64 1.21 6.20
C GLY A 64 -5.36 1.79 4.81
N THR A 65 -5.76 3.04 4.56
CA THR A 65 -5.49 3.72 3.29
C THR A 65 -3.99 3.94 3.09
N TRP A 66 -3.24 4.32 4.14
CA TRP A 66 -1.79 4.43 4.06
C TRP A 66 -1.14 3.09 3.70
N THR A 67 -1.43 2.02 4.44
CA THR A 67 -0.84 0.68 4.20
C THR A 67 -1.19 0.15 2.81
N GLY A 68 -2.45 0.30 2.40
CA GLY A 68 -2.93 -0.11 1.09
C GLY A 68 -2.23 0.64 -0.04
N LEU A 69 -2.14 1.97 0.03
CA LEU A 69 -1.48 2.78 -1.00
C LEU A 69 0.04 2.59 -1.04
N MET A 70 0.70 2.36 0.10
CA MET A 70 2.12 1.99 0.12
C MET A 70 2.36 0.64 -0.58
N SER A 71 1.50 -0.35 -0.32
CA SER A 71 1.56 -1.66 -0.98
C SER A 71 1.25 -1.56 -2.48
N THR A 72 0.28 -0.72 -2.84
CA THR A 72 -0.07 -0.43 -4.24
C THR A 72 1.08 0.28 -4.96
N ALA A 73 1.82 1.19 -4.31
CA ALA A 73 3.01 1.81 -4.88
C ALA A 73 4.11 0.78 -5.17
N VAL A 74 4.33 -0.20 -4.28
CA VAL A 74 5.26 -1.31 -4.53
C VAL A 74 4.83 -2.13 -5.76
N LEU A 75 3.55 -2.46 -5.88
CA LEU A 75 3.01 -3.19 -7.04
C LEU A 75 3.12 -2.38 -8.34
N ASN A 76 2.78 -1.09 -8.29
CA ASN A 76 2.87 -0.18 -9.42
C ASN A 76 4.31 -0.07 -9.91
N LEU A 77 5.29 0.07 -9.01
CA LEU A 77 6.71 0.10 -9.36
C LEU A 77 7.18 -1.21 -10.01
N ASN A 78 6.74 -2.35 -9.49
CA ASN A 78 7.02 -3.65 -10.11
C ASN A 78 6.43 -3.74 -11.53
N ASN A 79 5.19 -3.27 -11.72
CA ASN A 79 4.54 -3.25 -13.03
C ASN A 79 5.17 -2.21 -13.99
N MET A 80 5.71 -1.10 -13.47
CA MET A 80 6.46 -0.11 -14.24
C MET A 80 7.75 -0.70 -14.78
N ARG A 81 8.56 -1.34 -13.93
CA ARG A 81 9.78 -2.03 -14.35
C ARG A 81 9.51 -3.02 -15.49
N ASP A 82 8.46 -3.83 -15.34
CA ASP A 82 8.16 -4.93 -16.27
C ASP A 82 7.24 -4.54 -17.44
N HIS A 83 6.86 -3.26 -17.59
CA HIS A 83 5.73 -2.87 -18.46
C HIS A 83 5.88 -3.31 -19.93
N VAL A 84 7.09 -3.22 -20.51
CA VAL A 84 7.37 -3.65 -21.89
C VAL A 84 7.19 -5.16 -22.05
N LYS A 85 7.61 -5.94 -21.05
CA LYS A 85 7.48 -7.40 -21.04
C LYS A 85 6.02 -7.79 -20.83
N ASP A 86 5.33 -7.11 -19.93
CA ASP A 86 3.93 -7.37 -19.61
C ASP A 86 3.01 -7.06 -20.79
N GLU A 87 3.27 -5.97 -21.51
CA GLU A 87 2.56 -5.63 -22.75
C GLU A 87 2.76 -6.70 -23.83
N LYS A 88 4.00 -7.13 -24.08
CA LYS A 88 4.31 -8.21 -25.03
C LYS A 88 3.66 -9.54 -24.66
N ALA A 89 3.48 -9.81 -23.37
CA ALA A 89 2.78 -10.98 -22.86
C ALA A 89 1.24 -10.84 -22.89
N GLY A 90 0.70 -9.72 -23.37
CA GLY A 90 -0.74 -9.46 -23.45
C GLY A 90 -1.40 -9.17 -22.10
N LYS A 91 -0.63 -8.89 -21.04
CA LYS A 91 -1.19 -8.49 -19.74
C LYS A 91 -1.69 -7.05 -19.84
N ARG A 92 -2.83 -6.76 -19.19
CA ARG A 92 -3.40 -5.41 -19.10
C ARG A 92 -3.30 -4.90 -17.66
N THR A 93 -2.07 -4.74 -17.16
CA THR A 93 -1.85 -4.09 -15.86
C THR A 93 -2.27 -2.62 -15.91
N VAL A 94 -2.44 -1.99 -14.74
CA VAL A 94 -2.77 -0.55 -14.66
C VAL A 94 -1.73 0.28 -15.44
N VAL A 95 -0.45 -0.06 -15.28
CA VAL A 95 0.68 0.58 -15.98
C VAL A 95 0.57 0.43 -17.50
N VAL A 96 0.34 -0.78 -18.02
CA VAL A 96 0.18 -1.01 -19.47
C VAL A 96 -1.02 -0.24 -20.00
N ALA A 97 -2.12 -0.19 -19.25
CA ALA A 97 -3.34 0.52 -19.66
C ALA A 97 -3.19 2.05 -19.67
N MET A 98 -2.47 2.63 -18.70
CA MET A 98 -2.33 4.09 -18.58
C MET A 98 -1.10 4.66 -19.28
N GLY A 99 -0.08 3.84 -19.53
CA GLY A 99 1.21 4.23 -20.09
C GLY A 99 2.22 4.71 -19.04
N TRP A 100 3.50 4.68 -19.42
CA TRP A 100 4.65 4.96 -18.57
C TRP A 100 4.56 6.28 -17.78
N ASP A 101 4.28 7.40 -18.45
CA ASP A 101 4.29 8.71 -17.79
C ASP A 101 3.14 8.89 -16.80
N ARG A 102 1.95 8.35 -17.12
CA ARG A 102 0.81 8.37 -16.18
C ARG A 102 1.04 7.44 -15.00
N ALA A 103 1.74 6.32 -15.19
CA ALA A 103 2.11 5.41 -14.11
C ALA A 103 3.05 6.07 -13.09
N LYS A 104 3.96 6.95 -13.53
CA LYS A 104 4.80 7.76 -12.63
C LYS A 104 3.97 8.77 -11.81
N VAL A 105 3.00 9.45 -12.43
CA VAL A 105 2.10 10.37 -11.73
C VAL A 105 1.24 9.61 -10.70
N TYR A 106 0.70 8.46 -11.10
CA TYR A 106 -0.05 7.59 -10.22
C TYR A 106 0.78 7.07 -9.04
N HIS A 107 2.06 6.72 -9.27
CA HIS A 107 3.00 6.35 -8.21
C HIS A 107 3.13 7.47 -7.18
N GLY A 108 3.38 8.70 -7.63
CA GLY A 108 3.46 9.87 -6.75
C GLY A 108 2.16 10.12 -5.99
N ALA A 109 1.01 9.96 -6.65
CA ALA A 109 -0.30 10.10 -6.02
C ALA A 109 -0.52 9.09 -4.88
N CYS A 110 -0.05 7.85 -5.02
CA CYS A 110 -0.10 6.85 -3.95
C CYS A 110 0.64 7.33 -2.70
N PHE A 111 1.83 7.92 -2.87
CA PHE A 111 2.59 8.48 -1.74
C PHE A 111 1.91 9.68 -1.11
N VAL A 112 1.45 10.64 -1.91
CA VAL A 112 0.81 11.86 -1.42
C VAL A 112 -0.47 11.53 -0.65
N ILE A 113 -1.36 10.72 -1.23
CA ILE A 113 -2.64 10.36 -0.61
C ILE A 113 -2.41 9.47 0.60
N GLY A 114 -1.49 8.50 0.51
CA GLY A 114 -1.15 7.61 1.62
C GLY A 114 -0.66 8.40 2.83
N TRP A 115 0.35 9.25 2.64
CA TRP A 115 0.87 10.08 3.73
C TRP A 115 -0.12 11.11 4.25
N ALA A 116 -0.96 11.69 3.39
CA ALA A 116 -2.04 12.57 3.82
C ALA A 116 -3.04 11.83 4.74
N ALA A 117 -3.43 10.61 4.39
CA ALA A 117 -4.30 9.78 5.22
C ALA A 117 -3.66 9.47 6.59
N TRP A 118 -2.37 9.15 6.59
CA TRP A 118 -1.64 8.91 7.83
C TRP A 118 -1.54 10.15 8.71
N TRP A 119 -1.22 11.33 8.13
CA TRP A 119 -1.17 12.58 8.88
C TRP A 119 -2.55 12.98 9.42
N ALA A 120 -3.61 12.77 8.65
CA ALA A 120 -4.99 12.97 9.11
C ALA A 120 -5.31 12.09 10.33
N PHE A 121 -4.87 10.82 10.31
CA PHE A 121 -5.01 9.93 11.46
C PHE A 121 -4.22 10.44 12.66
N ALA A 122 -2.93 10.78 12.46
CA ALA A 122 -2.07 11.25 13.53
C ALA A 122 -2.63 12.51 14.21
N LEU A 123 -3.13 13.48 13.44
CA LEU A 123 -3.72 14.71 13.97
C LEU A 123 -5.04 14.49 14.74
N ALA A 124 -5.73 13.37 14.51
CA ALA A 124 -6.94 13.00 15.24
C ALA A 124 -6.65 12.29 16.58
N VAL A 125 -5.41 11.84 16.81
CA VAL A 125 -4.99 11.14 18.03
C VAL A 125 -4.67 12.15 19.14
N GLU A 126 -5.13 11.86 20.36
CA GLU A 126 -5.00 12.75 21.52
C GLU A 126 -3.52 13.13 21.83
N PRO A 127 -3.25 14.41 22.15
CA PRO A 127 -1.94 14.85 22.59
C PRO A 127 -1.45 14.04 23.80
N GLY A 128 -0.29 13.39 23.69
CA GLY A 128 0.28 12.53 24.75
C GLY A 128 0.38 11.05 24.39
N GLN A 129 -0.40 10.58 23.42
CA GLN A 129 -0.21 9.26 22.77
C GLN A 129 0.89 9.29 21.69
N TRP A 130 1.44 10.47 21.43
CA TRP A 130 2.53 10.74 20.51
C TRP A 130 3.88 10.27 21.08
N ARG A 131 4.17 8.98 21.01
CA ARG A 131 5.47 8.43 21.40
C ARG A 131 6.24 8.02 20.13
N GLY A 132 7.53 8.36 20.04
CA GLY A 132 8.41 7.82 18.98
C GLY A 132 8.20 8.32 17.54
N MET A 133 7.50 9.44 17.31
CA MET A 133 7.20 9.90 15.94
C MET A 133 8.33 10.67 15.21
N GLY A 134 9.46 10.93 15.87
CA GLY A 134 10.58 11.68 15.27
C GLY A 134 11.13 11.08 13.97
N TRP A 135 10.94 9.77 13.76
CA TRP A 135 11.39 9.05 12.57
C TRP A 135 10.51 9.29 11.33
N ILE A 136 9.26 9.73 11.50
CA ILE A 136 8.32 9.92 10.38
C ILE A 136 8.80 10.99 9.41
N ALA A 137 9.46 12.05 9.89
CA ALA A 137 10.05 13.06 9.01
C ALA A 137 11.17 12.45 8.13
N ILE A 138 11.98 11.57 8.71
CA ILE A 138 13.06 10.87 7.99
C ILE A 138 12.48 9.91 6.95
N ILE A 139 11.44 9.15 7.32
CA ILE A 139 10.76 8.24 6.39
C ILE A 139 10.08 9.01 5.25
N ASN A 140 9.40 10.13 5.56
CA ASN A 140 8.80 11.01 4.55
C ASN A 140 9.85 11.54 3.57
N ALA A 141 11.01 11.99 4.08
CA ALA A 141 12.11 12.44 3.23
C ALA A 141 12.61 11.30 2.31
N PHE A 142 12.74 10.08 2.83
CA PHE A 142 13.12 8.91 2.02
C PHE A 142 12.07 8.54 0.97
N HIS A 143 10.78 8.55 1.32
CA HIS A 143 9.71 8.31 0.37
C HIS A 143 9.59 9.41 -0.69
N PHE A 144 9.88 10.66 -0.33
CA PHE A 144 9.96 11.77 -1.26
C PHE A 144 11.13 11.60 -2.26
N THR A 145 12.33 11.24 -1.79
CA THR A 145 13.47 11.01 -2.69
C THR A 145 13.21 9.84 -3.62
N HIS A 146 12.60 8.75 -3.13
CA HIS A 146 12.14 7.63 -3.94
C HIS A 146 11.14 8.09 -5.02
N ALA A 147 10.06 8.76 -4.64
CA ALA A 147 9.04 9.23 -5.59
C ALA A 147 9.62 10.17 -6.65
N TRP A 148 10.56 11.04 -6.25
CA TRP A 148 11.30 11.91 -7.17
C TRP A 148 12.18 11.14 -8.14
N GLN A 149 12.89 10.11 -7.68
CA GLN A 149 13.71 9.25 -8.55
C GLN A 149 12.85 8.50 -9.57
N VAL A 150 11.71 7.96 -9.15
CA VAL A 150 10.76 7.30 -10.06
C VAL A 150 10.18 8.30 -11.07
N TRP A 151 9.83 9.51 -10.65
CA TRP A 151 9.28 10.53 -11.55
C TRP A 151 10.26 10.95 -12.66
N ARG A 152 11.55 11.04 -12.33
CA ARG A 152 12.63 11.38 -13.29
C ARG A 152 13.16 10.18 -14.08
N CYS A 153 12.66 8.97 -13.79
CA CYS A 153 13.11 7.77 -14.46
C CYS A 153 12.64 7.73 -15.92
N GLU A 154 13.59 7.50 -16.82
CA GLU A 154 13.35 7.30 -18.25
C GLU A 154 13.54 5.83 -18.65
N ASP A 155 14.50 5.13 -18.02
CA ASP A 155 14.78 3.71 -18.27
C ASP A 155 14.10 2.81 -17.22
N PRO A 156 13.13 1.96 -17.60
CA PRO A 156 12.47 1.03 -16.68
C PRO A 156 13.41 0.09 -15.92
N ALA A 157 14.54 -0.29 -16.51
CA ALA A 157 15.51 -1.15 -15.84
C ALA A 157 16.16 -0.46 -14.63
N ALA A 158 16.21 0.87 -14.61
CA ALA A 158 16.73 1.64 -13.48
C ALA A 158 15.83 1.60 -12.24
N LEU A 159 14.59 1.08 -12.34
CA LEU A 159 13.67 0.92 -11.22
C LEU A 159 13.97 -0.31 -10.34
N ASP A 160 14.80 -1.25 -10.79
CA ASP A 160 15.05 -2.51 -10.08
C ASP A 160 15.61 -2.30 -8.65
N PRO A 161 16.61 -1.43 -8.43
CA PRO A 161 17.09 -1.11 -7.09
C PRO A 161 16.04 -0.42 -6.22
N GLU A 162 15.18 0.39 -6.84
CA GLU A 162 14.12 1.13 -6.17
C GLU A 162 13.03 0.21 -5.63
N LEU A 163 12.76 -0.92 -6.29
CA LEU A 163 11.77 -1.89 -5.85
C LEU A 163 12.07 -2.43 -4.44
N LYS A 164 13.32 -2.83 -4.20
CA LYS A 164 13.75 -3.28 -2.88
C LYS A 164 13.69 -2.16 -1.85
N ARG A 165 14.10 -0.94 -2.24
CA ARG A 165 14.12 0.24 -1.36
C ARG A 165 12.73 0.60 -0.87
N VAL A 166 11.75 0.70 -1.76
CA VAL A 166 10.37 1.05 -1.39
C VAL A 166 9.70 -0.05 -0.59
N ALA A 167 9.90 -1.33 -0.93
CA ALA A 167 9.32 -2.43 -0.19
C ALA A 167 9.84 -2.47 1.26
N LEU A 168 11.15 -2.29 1.45
CA LEU A 168 11.75 -2.24 2.79
C LEU A 168 11.36 -0.96 3.54
N SER A 169 11.38 0.21 2.90
CA SER A 169 11.08 1.47 3.59
C SER A 169 9.62 1.55 4.02
N THR A 170 8.69 1.03 3.22
CA THR A 170 7.27 0.95 3.59
C THR A 170 7.04 -0.05 4.73
N ALA A 171 7.70 -1.22 4.72
CA ALA A 171 7.65 -2.17 5.83
C ALA A 171 8.22 -1.60 7.14
N VAL A 172 9.38 -0.93 7.04
CA VAL A 172 10.00 -0.22 8.16
C VAL A 172 9.06 0.89 8.67
N ALA A 173 8.47 1.68 7.77
CA ALA A 173 7.52 2.71 8.15
C ALA A 173 6.30 2.15 8.89
N ALA A 174 5.73 1.04 8.41
CA ALA A 174 4.61 0.37 9.08
C ALA A 174 5.00 -0.09 10.50
N LEU A 175 6.20 -0.65 10.66
CA LEU A 175 6.73 -1.05 11.96
C LEU A 175 6.91 0.15 12.90
N PHE A 176 7.49 1.25 12.43
CA PHE A 176 7.68 2.45 13.26
C PHE A 176 6.34 3.11 13.63
N ILE A 177 5.35 3.08 12.75
CA ILE A 177 3.99 3.55 13.05
C ILE A 177 3.35 2.67 14.14
N LEU A 178 3.53 1.35 14.09
CA LEU A 178 3.09 0.43 15.14
C LEU A 178 3.80 0.68 16.48
N LEU A 179 5.13 0.83 16.45
CA LEU A 179 5.94 1.09 17.65
C LEU A 179 5.62 2.45 18.27
N ALA A 180 5.30 3.46 17.47
CA ALA A 180 4.91 4.77 17.96
C ALA A 180 3.63 4.72 18.84
N GLN A 181 2.72 3.78 18.55
CA GLN A 181 1.48 3.59 19.29
C GLN A 181 1.65 2.66 20.50
N THR A 182 2.58 1.69 20.44
CA THR A 182 2.72 0.63 21.46
C THR A 182 3.90 0.84 22.42
N GLY A 183 4.88 1.67 22.06
CA GLY A 183 6.18 1.80 22.71
C GLY A 183 6.23 2.47 24.09
N GLY A 184 5.12 2.55 24.82
CA GLY A 184 5.14 3.00 26.21
C GLY A 184 4.01 2.47 27.08
N ALA A 185 3.38 1.36 26.68
CA ALA A 185 2.65 0.52 27.62
C ALA A 185 3.68 -0.30 28.43
N ALA A 186 4.40 0.39 29.33
CA ALA A 186 5.28 -0.19 30.35
C ALA A 186 5.21 0.71 31.59
#